data_AF-A0A0C9SEA3-F1
#
_entry.id   AF-A0A0C9SEA3-F1
#
_cell.length_a   1.000
_cell.length_b   1.000
_cell.length_c   1.000
_cell.angle_alpha   90.00
_cell.angle_beta   90.00
_cell.angle_gamma   90.00
#
_symmetry.space_group_name_H-M   'P 1'
#
loop_
_entity.id
_entity.type
_entity.pdbx_description
1 polymer ?
#
loop_
_entity_poly.entity_id
_entity_poly.type
_entity_poly.pdbx_seq_one_letter_code
_entity_poly.pdbx_strand_id
1 'polypeptide(L)'
;MSSEQVRLKMGLARCVLFLVLLALNAPAAEGRIAASGGQNDGECESIYLRYNQDHVMCRQHTSTCQPIAAGIEDSDKDKILAAHNRYRSQIATGNTTRLPPAANMMELEWDDDLARVAQAHANLCANQPSCSSCMRIEKFPIVGRTGCLIRTDNEDNNRDWEGCIGHMFDESGRLPDTGLISPIRTARGAESFTQLAWATTWRVGCGYVK
;
A
#
# COMPACT_ATOMS: atom_id res chain seq x y z
N MET A 1 -37.65 24.35 -31.35
CA MET A 1 -36.97 24.96 -30.20
C MET A 1 -36.24 23.85 -29.47
N SER A 2 -34.91 23.98 -29.47
CA SER A 2 -33.91 23.01 -29.03
C SER A 2 -33.61 23.15 -27.54
N SER A 3 -33.05 22.09 -26.97
CA SER A 3 -32.21 22.06 -25.78
C SER A 3 -32.92 21.97 -24.43
N GLU A 4 -33.36 20.74 -24.16
CA GLU A 4 -33.34 20.12 -22.84
C GLU A 4 -31.88 20.13 -22.34
N GLN A 5 -31.54 21.13 -21.51
CA GLN A 5 -30.32 21.15 -20.73
C GLN A 5 -30.44 20.06 -19.65
N VAL A 6 -30.16 18.82 -20.05
CA VAL A 6 -29.75 17.76 -19.12
C VAL A 6 -28.42 18.22 -18.52
N ARG A 7 -28.53 18.95 -17.43
CA ARG A 7 -27.42 19.36 -16.58
C ARG A 7 -26.84 18.06 -16.03
N LEU A 8 -25.83 17.50 -16.72
CA LEU A 8 -24.98 16.45 -16.19
C LEU A 8 -24.55 16.91 -14.79
N LYS A 9 -25.07 16.26 -13.75
CA LYS A 9 -24.42 16.30 -12.44
C LYS A 9 -23.09 15.57 -12.64
N MET A 10 -22.06 16.30 -13.04
CA MET A 10 -20.68 15.93 -12.73
C MET A 10 -20.55 16.04 -11.21
N GLY A 11 -21.09 15.04 -10.49
CA GLY A 11 -20.68 14.78 -9.12
C GLY A 11 -19.19 14.47 -9.17
N LEU A 12 -18.41 15.05 -8.25
CA LEU A 12 -17.00 14.68 -8.14
C LEU A 12 -16.92 13.16 -7.95
N ALA A 13 -16.29 12.46 -8.90
CA ALA A 13 -16.04 11.02 -8.77
C ALA A 13 -15.26 10.79 -7.47
N ARG A 14 -15.82 10.01 -6.55
CA ARG A 14 -15.17 9.68 -5.28
C ARG A 14 -14.07 8.65 -5.55
N CYS A 15 -12.97 8.77 -4.82
CA CYS A 15 -11.79 7.92 -4.99
C CYS A 15 -11.56 7.15 -3.69
N VAL A 16 -11.58 5.83 -3.77
CA VAL A 16 -11.17 4.95 -2.68
C VAL A 16 -9.73 4.56 -2.91
N LEU A 17 -8.84 4.96 -2.01
CA LEU A 17 -7.44 4.58 -2.07
C LEU A 17 -7.13 3.57 -0.98
N PHE A 18 -6.63 2.42 -1.42
CA PHE A 18 -6.01 1.40 -0.60
C PHE A 18 -4.50 1.51 -0.79
N LEU A 19 -3.77 1.72 0.29
CA LEU A 19 -2.32 1.71 0.25
C LEU A 19 -1.80 0.52 1.05
N VAL A 20 -0.85 -0.19 0.48
CA VAL A 20 -0.20 -1.36 1.09
C VAL A 20 1.29 -1.08 1.16
N LEU A 21 1.83 -1.04 2.38
CA LEU A 21 3.26 -0.94 2.63
C LEU A 21 3.81 -2.29 3.09
N LEU A 22 4.92 -2.68 2.49
CA LEU A 22 5.52 -4.00 2.66
C LEU A 22 7.00 -3.83 3.00
N ALA A 23 7.46 -4.43 4.09
CA ALA A 23 8.88 -4.37 4.45
C ALA A 23 9.71 -5.14 3.40
N LEU A 24 10.65 -4.46 2.76
CA LEU A 24 11.67 -5.11 1.94
C LEU A 24 12.90 -5.34 2.82
N ASN A 25 13.41 -6.56 2.85
CA ASN A 25 14.63 -6.86 3.62
C ASN A 25 15.78 -5.96 3.14
N ALA A 26 16.20 -5.05 4.02
CA ALA A 26 17.58 -4.59 4.10
C ALA A 26 18.23 -5.31 5.30
N PRO A 27 19.57 -5.48 5.33
CA PRO A 27 20.24 -5.98 6.52
C PRO A 27 19.83 -5.13 7.73
N ALA A 28 19.41 -5.79 8.81
CA ALA A 28 18.96 -5.15 10.04
C ALA A 28 20.09 -4.24 10.56
N ALA A 29 19.83 -2.94 10.64
CA ALA A 29 20.60 -2.06 11.49
C ALA A 29 19.95 -2.10 12.87
N GLU A 30 20.67 -2.59 13.87
CA GLU A 30 20.27 -2.54 15.26
C GLU A 30 20.28 -1.08 15.73
N GLY A 31 19.10 -0.46 15.75
CA GLY A 31 18.88 0.86 16.32
C GLY A 31 18.63 0.78 17.82
N ARG A 32 19.37 1.58 18.61
CA ARG A 32 19.21 1.70 20.06
C ARG A 32 17.98 2.55 20.39
N ILE A 33 17.23 2.13 21.41
CA ILE A 33 16.11 2.88 21.98
C ILE A 33 16.60 4.24 22.50
N ALA A 34 16.02 5.32 22.00
CA ALA A 34 15.99 6.61 22.67
C ALA A 34 14.58 6.84 23.23
N ALA A 35 14.49 7.03 24.54
CA ALA A 35 13.27 7.43 25.21
C ALA A 35 13.13 8.96 25.27
N SER A 36 11.90 9.39 25.57
CA SER A 36 11.37 10.76 25.74
C SER A 36 11.01 11.44 24.43
N GLY A 37 9.83 12.02 24.24
CA GLY A 37 8.87 12.57 25.20
C GLY A 37 8.62 14.03 24.83
N GLY A 38 7.39 14.37 24.44
CA GLY A 38 6.99 15.73 24.08
C GLY A 38 6.01 15.74 22.91
N GLN A 39 4.72 15.62 23.20
CA GLN A 39 3.65 15.95 22.25
C GLN A 39 3.61 17.47 22.10
N ASN A 40 3.96 17.96 20.90
CA ASN A 40 3.53 19.27 20.43
C ASN A 40 2.60 19.03 19.25
N ASP A 41 1.32 19.35 19.44
CA ASP A 41 0.30 19.29 18.41
C ASP A 41 0.66 20.27 17.27
N GLY A 42 1.31 19.76 16.22
CA GLY A 42 1.59 20.49 14.98
C GLY A 42 3.01 20.38 14.41
N GLU A 43 3.99 19.87 15.16
CA GLU A 43 5.38 19.76 14.69
C GLU A 43 5.73 18.31 14.30
N CYS A 44 6.39 18.12 13.14
CA CYS A 44 6.79 16.78 12.72
C CYS A 44 7.90 16.23 13.61
N GLU A 45 7.78 14.96 14.02
CA GLU A 45 8.80 14.29 14.80
C GLU A 45 10.16 14.27 14.06
N SER A 46 11.22 14.66 14.77
CA SER A 46 12.56 14.83 14.18
C SER A 46 13.12 13.56 13.54
N ILE A 47 12.69 12.36 13.98
CA ILE A 47 13.08 11.09 13.38
C ILE A 47 12.72 11.02 11.89
N TYR A 48 11.54 11.50 11.51
CA TYR A 48 11.06 11.46 10.13
C TYR A 48 11.80 12.47 9.25
N LEU A 49 12.07 13.65 9.78
CA LEU A 49 12.85 14.70 9.11
C LEU A 49 14.30 14.28 8.83
N ARG A 50 14.88 13.40 9.67
CA ARG A 50 16.20 12.79 9.43
C ARG A 50 16.21 11.87 8.21
N TYR A 51 15.10 11.19 7.92
CA TYR A 51 14.99 10.33 6.74
C TYR A 51 14.72 11.13 5.47
N ASN A 52 13.77 12.07 5.53
CA ASN A 52 13.46 12.98 4.43
C ASN A 52 12.66 14.19 4.94
N GLN A 53 12.95 15.39 4.42
CA GLN A 53 12.15 16.60 4.72
C GLN A 53 10.71 16.47 4.19
N ASP A 54 10.51 15.71 3.11
CA ASP A 54 9.21 15.40 2.52
C ASP A 54 8.58 14.10 3.07
N HIS A 55 8.98 13.64 4.26
CA HIS A 55 8.43 12.42 4.84
C HIS A 55 6.91 12.52 5.02
N VAL A 56 6.18 11.43 4.74
CA VAL A 56 4.70 11.44 4.72
C VAL A 56 4.10 11.87 6.04
N MET A 57 4.73 11.48 7.16
CA MET A 57 4.33 11.85 8.51
C MET A 57 4.45 13.37 8.76
N CYS A 58 5.31 14.07 8.02
CA CYS A 58 5.48 15.52 8.12
C CYS A 58 4.57 16.30 7.16
N ARG A 59 4.01 15.64 6.15
CA ARG A 59 3.28 16.30 5.05
C ARG A 59 1.77 16.37 5.25
N GLN A 60 1.24 15.93 6.38
CA GLN A 60 -0.22 15.82 6.58
C GLN A 60 -0.96 17.15 6.35
N HIS A 61 -0.35 18.28 6.72
CA HIS A 61 -0.87 19.63 6.49
C HIS A 61 -0.99 20.02 5.00
N THR A 62 -0.33 19.30 4.10
CA THR A 62 -0.38 19.52 2.64
C THR A 62 -1.49 18.73 1.95
N SER A 63 -2.28 17.96 2.70
CA SER A 63 -3.41 17.23 2.14
C SER A 63 -4.47 18.21 1.63
N THR A 64 -4.97 17.95 0.43
CA THR A 64 -6.05 18.71 -0.20
C THR A 64 -7.36 17.94 -0.24
N CYS A 65 -7.38 16.68 0.22
CA CYS A 65 -8.60 15.89 0.24
C CYS A 65 -9.38 16.09 1.53
N GLN A 66 -10.70 15.89 1.44
CA GLN A 66 -11.64 15.93 2.56
C GLN A 66 -12.22 14.53 2.72
N PRO A 67 -11.56 13.64 3.49
CA PRO A 67 -11.99 12.26 3.63
C PRO A 67 -13.39 12.17 4.24
N ILE A 68 -14.25 11.37 3.63
CA ILE A 68 -15.53 10.97 4.21
C ILE A 68 -15.39 9.68 5.03
N ALA A 69 -14.35 8.88 4.76
CA ALA A 69 -13.93 7.77 5.61
C ALA A 69 -12.41 7.56 5.51
N ALA A 70 -11.77 7.20 6.63
CA ALA A 70 -10.34 6.89 6.67
C ALA A 70 -10.04 5.88 7.79
N GLY A 71 -8.86 5.27 7.73
CA GLY A 71 -8.40 4.34 8.76
C GLY A 71 -8.71 2.88 8.47
N ILE A 72 -8.07 2.02 9.26
CA ILE A 72 -8.17 0.55 9.21
C ILE A 72 -8.81 0.09 10.52
N GLU A 73 -9.87 -0.72 10.42
CA GLU A 73 -10.45 -1.41 11.57
C GLU A 73 -9.73 -2.74 11.83
N ASP A 74 -9.82 -3.29 13.05
CA ASP A 74 -9.19 -4.59 13.33
C ASP A 74 -9.75 -5.71 12.42
N SER A 75 -11.04 -5.65 12.08
CA SER A 75 -11.64 -6.58 11.11
C SER A 75 -11.08 -6.43 9.69
N ASP A 76 -10.55 -5.26 9.33
CA ASP A 76 -9.87 -5.06 8.05
C ASP A 76 -8.46 -5.68 8.09
N LYS A 77 -7.74 -5.57 9.22
CA LYS A 77 -6.39 -6.16 9.37
C LYS A 77 -6.42 -7.66 9.08
N ASP A 78 -7.38 -8.37 9.65
CA ASP A 78 -7.56 -9.81 9.46
C ASP A 78 -7.86 -10.16 8.00
N LYS A 79 -8.77 -9.41 7.35
CA LYS A 79 -9.10 -9.61 5.93
C LYS A 79 -7.90 -9.36 5.02
N ILE A 80 -7.14 -8.30 5.29
CA ILE A 80 -5.95 -7.93 4.53
C ILE A 80 -4.90 -9.02 4.66
N LEU A 81 -4.58 -9.45 5.88
CA LEU A 81 -3.59 -10.50 6.13
C LEU A 81 -4.01 -11.82 5.48
N ALA A 82 -5.26 -12.23 5.69
CA ALA A 82 -5.79 -13.47 5.13
C ALA A 82 -5.71 -13.46 3.60
N ALA A 83 -6.10 -12.36 2.95
CA ALA A 83 -6.01 -12.23 1.50
C ALA A 83 -4.55 -12.29 1.00
N HIS A 84 -3.63 -11.52 1.59
CA HIS A 84 -2.21 -11.55 1.21
C HIS A 84 -1.62 -12.95 1.36
N ASN A 85 -1.79 -13.59 2.52
CA ASN A 85 -1.21 -14.89 2.82
C ASN A 85 -1.83 -16.00 1.98
N ARG A 86 -3.13 -15.92 1.67
CA ARG A 86 -3.80 -16.83 0.72
C ARG A 86 -3.14 -16.77 -0.66
N TYR A 87 -2.98 -15.58 -1.23
CA TYR A 87 -2.37 -15.43 -2.56
C TYR A 87 -0.88 -15.79 -2.55
N ARG A 88 -0.14 -15.45 -1.50
CA ARG A 88 1.27 -15.85 -1.34
C ARG A 88 1.44 -17.36 -1.26
N SER A 89 0.56 -18.05 -0.53
CA SER A 89 0.53 -19.52 -0.47
C SER A 89 0.25 -20.15 -1.84
N GLN A 90 -0.70 -19.58 -2.58
CA GLN A 90 -1.00 -19.99 -3.96
C GLN A 90 0.22 -19.84 -4.89
N ILE A 91 0.95 -18.72 -4.82
CA ILE A 91 2.20 -18.53 -5.56
C ILE A 91 3.24 -19.57 -5.13
N ALA A 92 3.41 -19.78 -3.82
CA ALA A 92 4.41 -20.70 -3.28
C ALA A 92 4.21 -22.15 -3.73
N THR A 93 2.96 -22.60 -3.85
CA THR A 93 2.62 -23.95 -4.31
C THR A 93 2.74 -24.13 -5.82
N GLY A 94 2.80 -23.05 -6.61
CA GLY A 94 2.97 -23.10 -8.07
C GLY A 94 1.74 -23.60 -8.85
N ASN A 95 0.59 -23.81 -8.20
CA ASN A 95 -0.58 -24.44 -8.84
C ASN A 95 -1.51 -23.46 -9.57
N THR A 96 -1.39 -22.15 -9.30
CA THR A 96 -2.36 -21.14 -9.79
C THR A 96 -1.74 -20.05 -10.65
N THR A 97 -0.42 -20.04 -10.80
CA THR A 97 0.30 -19.08 -11.64
C THR A 97 1.19 -19.83 -12.63
N ARG A 98 1.64 -19.16 -13.68
CA ARG A 98 2.65 -19.71 -14.62
C ARG A 98 4.07 -19.70 -14.03
N LEU A 99 4.21 -19.41 -12.73
CA LEU A 99 5.50 -19.30 -12.04
C LEU A 99 5.86 -20.64 -11.39
N PRO A 100 7.16 -20.95 -11.28
CA PRO A 100 7.60 -22.08 -10.48
C PRO A 100 7.22 -21.89 -9.00
N PRO A 101 7.06 -22.99 -8.24
CA PRO A 101 6.84 -22.92 -6.81
C PRO A 101 7.98 -22.18 -6.10
N ALA A 102 7.65 -21.44 -5.04
CA ALA A 102 8.61 -20.67 -4.27
C ALA A 102 9.02 -21.43 -3.00
N ALA A 103 10.33 -21.66 -2.82
CA ALA A 103 10.85 -22.43 -1.69
C ALA A 103 10.92 -21.66 -0.36
N ASN A 104 10.85 -20.32 -0.40
CA ASN A 104 11.09 -19.46 0.76
C ASN A 104 10.06 -18.31 0.90
N MET A 105 8.81 -18.53 0.49
CA MET A 105 7.75 -17.54 0.63
C MET A 105 7.36 -17.39 2.10
N MET A 106 7.69 -16.26 2.72
CA MET A 106 7.34 -15.98 4.11
C MET A 106 5.84 -15.65 4.25
N GLU A 107 5.25 -16.08 5.36
CA GLU A 107 3.94 -15.58 5.79
C GLU A 107 4.07 -14.13 6.26
N LEU A 108 3.09 -13.28 5.92
CA LEU A 108 3.05 -11.89 6.38
C LEU A 108 2.41 -11.80 7.75
N GLU A 109 3.00 -10.96 8.59
CA GLU A 109 2.42 -10.48 9.84
C GLU A 109 2.06 -8.99 9.73
N TRP A 110 1.03 -8.57 10.45
CA TRP A 110 0.65 -7.16 10.50
C TRP A 110 1.70 -6.34 11.25
N ASP A 111 1.83 -5.07 10.87
CA ASP A 111 2.70 -4.10 11.51
C ASP A 111 2.01 -2.73 11.61
N ASP A 112 1.73 -2.30 12.84
CA ASP A 112 1.01 -1.05 13.08
C ASP A 112 1.84 0.20 12.74
N ASP A 113 3.17 0.13 12.74
CA ASP A 113 4.02 1.26 12.34
C ASP A 113 3.96 1.45 10.82
N LEU A 114 4.01 0.34 10.06
CA LEU A 114 3.75 0.38 8.61
C LEU A 114 2.34 0.88 8.32
N ALA A 115 1.32 0.43 9.06
CA ALA A 115 -0.05 0.86 8.85
C ALA A 115 -0.24 2.35 9.11
N ARG A 116 0.37 2.88 10.16
CA ARG A 116 0.38 4.31 10.47
C ARG A 116 1.00 5.14 9.36
N VAL A 117 2.15 4.73 8.84
CA VAL A 117 2.80 5.42 7.71
C VAL A 117 1.98 5.26 6.42
N ALA A 118 1.38 4.09 6.20
CA ALA A 118 0.53 3.83 5.05
C ALA A 118 -0.71 4.73 5.07
N GLN A 119 -1.35 4.90 6.24
CA GLN A 119 -2.48 5.77 6.42
C GLN A 119 -2.10 7.24 6.22
N ALA A 120 -0.96 7.68 6.77
CA ALA A 120 -0.45 9.03 6.55
C ALA A 120 -0.19 9.31 5.06
N HIS A 121 0.35 8.34 4.32
CA HIS A 121 0.52 8.46 2.88
C HIS A 121 -0.83 8.48 2.14
N ALA A 122 -1.77 7.60 2.51
CA ALA A 122 -3.11 7.57 1.94
C ALA A 122 -3.83 8.92 2.11
N ASN A 123 -3.75 9.53 3.30
CA ASN A 123 -4.33 10.83 3.61
C ASN A 123 -3.82 11.98 2.73
N LEU A 124 -2.68 11.84 2.02
CA LEU A 124 -2.18 12.84 1.09
C LEU A 124 -2.87 12.81 -0.28
N CYS A 125 -3.66 11.78 -0.56
CA CYS A 125 -4.43 11.63 -1.81
C CYS A 125 -3.56 11.89 -3.06
N ALA A 126 -3.83 12.95 -3.84
CA ALA A 126 -3.08 13.25 -5.06
C ALA A 126 -1.67 13.83 -4.81
N ASN A 127 -1.35 14.27 -3.59
CA ASN A 127 -0.09 14.93 -3.24
C ASN A 127 0.96 13.97 -2.67
N GLN A 128 0.79 12.67 -2.93
CA GLN A 128 1.65 11.62 -2.41
C GLN A 128 3.07 11.70 -2.96
N PRO A 129 4.11 11.71 -2.10
CA PRO A 129 5.47 11.63 -2.56
C PRO A 129 5.75 10.28 -3.23
N SER A 130 6.60 10.26 -4.26
CA SER A 130 7.00 9.06 -5.00
C SER A 130 8.36 8.47 -4.56
N CYS A 131 9.00 9.06 -3.55
CA CYS A 131 10.30 8.65 -3.01
C CYS A 131 10.19 7.49 -2.00
N SER A 132 11.18 6.61 -1.99
CA SER A 132 11.29 5.50 -1.04
C SER A 132 11.65 5.95 0.38
N SER A 133 12.54 6.94 0.54
CA SER A 133 12.92 7.48 1.85
C SER A 133 11.80 8.25 2.55
N CYS A 134 10.75 8.62 1.82
CA CYS A 134 9.62 9.39 2.34
C CYS A 134 8.63 8.58 3.16
N MET A 135 8.79 7.25 3.23
CA MET A 135 7.98 6.31 4.04
C MET A 135 8.86 5.44 4.95
N ARG A 136 10.14 5.80 5.09
CA ARG A 136 11.09 5.04 5.88
C ARG A 136 10.79 5.18 7.37
N ILE A 137 10.80 4.07 8.09
CA ILE A 137 10.73 4.06 9.55
C ILE A 137 11.96 3.38 10.14
N GLU A 138 12.19 3.58 11.44
CA GLU A 138 13.36 3.01 12.12
C GLU A 138 13.42 1.48 11.98
N LYS A 139 12.27 0.81 12.17
CA LYS A 139 12.14 -0.65 12.04
C LYS A 139 12.40 -1.15 10.62
N PHE A 140 12.06 -0.36 9.59
CA PHE A 140 12.14 -0.77 8.19
C PHE A 140 12.81 0.32 7.33
N PRO A 141 14.12 0.17 7.04
CA PRO A 141 14.86 1.16 6.27
C PRO A 141 14.45 1.22 4.79
N ILE A 142 13.82 0.16 4.28
CA ILE A 142 13.29 0.06 2.91
C ILE A 142 11.85 -0.47 3.01
N VAL A 143 10.90 0.32 2.51
CA VAL A 143 9.49 0.00 2.49
C VAL A 143 9.01 0.01 1.04
N GLY A 144 8.50 -1.12 0.57
CA GLY A 144 7.81 -1.25 -0.70
C GLY A 144 6.40 -0.68 -0.60
N ARG A 145 5.89 -0.16 -1.72
CA ARG A 145 4.56 0.45 -1.79
C ARG A 145 3.78 -0.12 -2.97
N THR A 146 2.59 -0.63 -2.70
CA THR A 146 1.58 -1.01 -3.68
C THR A 146 0.21 -0.53 -3.21
N GLY A 147 -0.84 -0.70 -4.01
CA GLY A 147 -2.18 -0.23 -3.63
C GLY A 147 -3.18 -0.30 -4.77
N CYS A 148 -4.40 0.13 -4.48
CA CYS A 148 -5.48 0.22 -5.46
C CYS A 148 -6.16 1.58 -5.35
N LEU A 149 -6.50 2.17 -6.49
CA LEU A 149 -7.34 3.35 -6.57
C LEU A 149 -8.64 2.97 -7.30
N ILE A 150 -9.75 2.94 -6.57
CA ILE A 150 -11.07 2.66 -7.14
C ILE A 150 -11.82 3.98 -7.30
N ARG A 151 -12.23 4.30 -8.53
CA ARG A 151 -13.09 5.44 -8.83
C ARG A 151 -14.53 4.95 -8.91
N THR A 152 -15.41 5.50 -8.08
CA THR A 152 -16.83 5.11 -8.05
C THR A 152 -17.73 6.30 -7.76
N ASP A 153 -18.93 6.27 -8.30
CA ASP A 153 -20.06 7.14 -7.97
C ASP A 153 -20.98 6.54 -6.90
N ASN A 154 -20.79 5.26 -6.54
CA ASN A 154 -21.57 4.58 -5.53
C ASN A 154 -21.15 5.00 -4.12
N GLU A 155 -22.09 5.60 -3.38
CA GLU A 155 -21.88 6.03 -2.00
C GLU A 155 -21.66 4.83 -1.06
N ASP A 156 -22.29 3.69 -1.36
CA ASP A 156 -22.27 2.46 -0.55
C ASP A 156 -21.07 1.54 -0.87
N ASN A 157 -20.06 2.04 -1.58
CA ASN A 157 -18.85 1.24 -1.83
C ASN A 157 -18.08 1.02 -0.52
N ASN A 158 -18.21 -0.19 0.02
CA ASN A 158 -17.58 -0.65 1.24
C ASN A 158 -16.08 -0.97 1.01
N ARG A 159 -15.32 -1.21 2.08
CA ARG A 159 -13.89 -1.56 1.98
C ARG A 159 -13.68 -2.95 1.37
N ASP A 160 -13.46 -3.03 0.05
CA ASP A 160 -13.16 -4.29 -0.66
C ASP A 160 -11.64 -4.59 -0.72
N TRP A 161 -11.09 -4.99 0.43
CA TRP A 161 -9.68 -5.39 0.53
C TRP A 161 -9.35 -6.63 -0.30
N GLU A 162 -10.26 -7.59 -0.34
CA GLU A 162 -10.06 -8.84 -1.07
C GLU A 162 -10.00 -8.59 -2.57
N GLY A 163 -10.93 -7.78 -3.12
CA GLY A 163 -10.91 -7.37 -4.52
C GLY A 163 -9.66 -6.57 -4.88
N CYS A 164 -9.22 -5.65 -4.01
CA CYS A 164 -7.98 -4.89 -4.24
C CYS A 164 -6.75 -5.81 -4.31
N ILE A 165 -6.56 -6.69 -3.31
CA ILE A 165 -5.40 -7.61 -3.28
C ILE A 165 -5.51 -8.65 -4.39
N GLY A 166 -6.72 -9.10 -4.73
CA GLY A 166 -6.99 -9.98 -5.86
C GLY A 166 -6.56 -9.36 -7.19
N HIS A 167 -6.85 -8.07 -7.43
CA HIS A 167 -6.37 -7.36 -8.61
C HIS A 167 -4.82 -7.36 -8.68
N MET A 168 -4.12 -7.23 -7.54
CA MET A 168 -2.65 -7.34 -7.52
C MET A 168 -2.17 -8.75 -7.87
N PHE A 169 -2.94 -9.79 -7.53
CA PHE A 169 -2.60 -11.17 -7.91
C PHE A 169 -2.85 -11.44 -9.40
N ASP A 170 -3.95 -10.91 -9.95
CA ASP A 170 -4.35 -11.08 -11.35
C ASP A 170 -3.34 -10.46 -12.34
N GLU A 171 -2.57 -9.47 -11.89
CA GLU A 171 -1.42 -8.92 -12.61
C GLU A 171 -0.37 -9.97 -13.00
N SER A 172 -0.32 -11.13 -12.34
CA SER A 172 0.50 -12.28 -12.76
C SER A 172 0.25 -12.72 -14.20
N GLY A 173 -0.98 -12.54 -14.71
CA GLY A 173 -1.34 -12.82 -16.10
C GLY A 173 -0.59 -11.94 -17.12
N ARG A 174 -0.05 -10.81 -16.69
CA ARG A 174 0.73 -9.86 -17.53
C ARG A 174 2.21 -10.23 -17.60
N LEU A 175 2.67 -11.21 -16.82
CA LEU A 175 4.05 -11.67 -16.87
C LEU A 175 4.34 -12.35 -18.22
N PRO A 176 5.52 -12.08 -18.82
CA PRO A 176 5.89 -12.70 -20.08
C PRO A 176 6.07 -14.22 -19.90
N ASP A 177 5.65 -14.99 -20.91
CA ASP A 177 5.70 -16.45 -20.94
C ASP A 177 7.11 -17.03 -21.17
N THR A 178 8.15 -16.22 -20.91
CA THR A 178 9.53 -16.48 -21.32
C THR A 178 10.32 -17.28 -20.29
N GLY A 179 9.68 -18.16 -19.51
CA GLY A 179 10.38 -19.03 -18.55
C GLY A 179 11.32 -18.31 -17.58
N LEU A 180 10.95 -17.12 -17.10
CA LEU A 180 11.74 -16.28 -16.17
C LEU A 180 13.09 -15.74 -16.70
N ILE A 181 13.35 -15.80 -18.02
CA ILE A 181 14.63 -15.35 -18.61
C ILE A 181 14.84 -13.83 -18.46
N SER A 182 13.78 -13.05 -18.25
CA SER A 182 13.84 -11.60 -17.98
C SER A 182 13.50 -11.30 -16.52
N PRO A 183 14.19 -10.35 -15.85
CA PRO A 183 13.83 -9.94 -14.50
C PRO A 183 12.36 -9.50 -14.43
N ILE A 184 11.55 -10.19 -13.62
CA ILE A 184 10.13 -9.85 -13.40
C ILE A 184 9.97 -8.37 -13.00
N ARG A 185 11.00 -7.76 -12.39
CA ARG A 185 11.07 -6.34 -12.04
C ARG A 185 10.88 -5.37 -13.22
N THR A 186 11.01 -5.81 -14.48
CA THR A 186 10.81 -4.96 -15.67
C THR A 186 9.45 -5.15 -16.34
N ALA A 187 8.60 -6.05 -15.82
CA ALA A 187 7.28 -6.32 -16.38
C ALA A 187 6.31 -5.16 -16.05
N ARG A 188 6.10 -4.28 -17.04
CA ARG A 188 5.13 -3.18 -16.93
C ARG A 188 3.73 -3.71 -16.64
N GLY A 189 3.07 -3.13 -15.66
CA GLY A 189 1.72 -3.50 -15.23
C GLY A 189 1.67 -4.72 -14.31
N ALA A 190 2.82 -5.26 -13.86
CA ALA A 190 2.88 -6.34 -12.87
C ALA A 190 3.59 -5.90 -11.57
N GLU A 191 3.76 -4.59 -11.38
CA GLU A 191 4.50 -4.02 -10.26
C GLU A 191 3.86 -4.43 -8.93
N SER A 192 2.53 -4.38 -8.82
CA SER A 192 1.79 -4.77 -7.62
C SER A 192 1.94 -6.26 -7.34
N PHE A 193 1.84 -7.09 -8.40
CA PHE A 193 2.09 -8.53 -8.30
C PHE A 193 3.49 -8.83 -7.78
N THR A 194 4.53 -8.18 -8.31
CA THR A 194 5.92 -8.44 -7.89
C THR A 194 6.12 -8.16 -6.41
N GLN A 195 5.44 -7.15 -5.87
CA GLN A 195 5.52 -6.78 -4.47
C GLN A 195 4.70 -7.73 -3.58
N LEU A 196 3.52 -8.18 -4.03
CA LEU A 196 2.74 -9.24 -3.37
C LEU A 196 3.52 -10.56 -3.30
N ALA A 197 4.21 -10.90 -4.38
CA ALA A 197 5.01 -12.12 -4.55
C ALA A 197 6.41 -12.03 -3.93
N TRP A 198 6.77 -10.93 -3.24
CA TRP A 198 8.11 -10.74 -2.71
C TRP A 198 8.40 -11.73 -1.57
N ALA A 199 9.19 -12.78 -1.86
CA ALA A 199 9.33 -13.94 -0.98
C ALA A 199 9.78 -13.60 0.44
N THR A 200 10.72 -12.66 0.58
CA THR A 200 11.35 -12.30 1.85
C THR A 200 10.68 -11.14 2.59
N THR A 201 9.60 -10.59 2.03
CA THR A 201 8.73 -9.65 2.77
C THR A 201 7.92 -10.43 3.77
N TRP A 202 7.83 -9.92 5.00
CA TRP A 202 7.20 -10.63 6.12
C TRP A 202 6.35 -9.73 7.02
N ARG A 203 6.32 -8.41 6.73
CA ARG A 203 5.53 -7.41 7.45
C ARG A 203 4.72 -6.60 6.47
N VAL A 204 3.45 -6.37 6.80
CA VAL A 204 2.53 -5.54 6.03
C VAL A 204 1.79 -4.57 6.93
N GLY A 205 1.57 -3.35 6.44
CA GLY A 205 0.66 -2.40 7.03
C GLY A 205 -0.04 -1.59 5.95
N CYS A 206 -1.32 -1.32 6.13
CA CYS A 206 -2.14 -0.69 5.10
C CYS A 206 -2.78 0.61 5.59
N GLY A 207 -3.17 1.44 4.64
CA GLY A 207 -3.92 2.68 4.84
C GLY A 207 -5.12 2.74 3.92
N TYR A 208 -6.18 3.39 4.37
CA TYR A 208 -7.43 3.54 3.63
C TYR A 208 -7.95 4.96 3.73
N VAL A 209 -8.34 5.54 2.59
CA VAL A 209 -9.06 6.83 2.55
C VAL A 209 -10.10 6.81 1.43
N LYS A 210 -11.24 7.45 1.68
CA LYS A 210 -12.37 7.63 0.76
C LYS A 210 -12.89 9.05 0.84
#